data_AF-A0A530AC66-F1
#
_entry.id   AF-A0A530AC66-F1
#
_cell.length_a   1.000
_cell.length_b   1.000
_cell.length_c   1.000
_cell.angle_alpha   90.00
_cell.angle_beta   90.00
_cell.angle_gamma   90.00
#
_symmetry.space_group_name_H-M   'P 1'
#
loop_
_entity.id
_entity.type
_entity.pdbx_description
1 polymer ?
#
loop_
_entity_poly.entity_id
_entity_poly.type
_entity_poly.pdbx_seq_one_letter_code
_entity_poly.pdbx_strand_id
1 'polypeptide(L)'
;LAVVVAGYTGEMRRFLDVNPGLRSRFTRTILFEDYAAQQLSAIFRDLIEREGFGLDVAADEAIDLACVRLEAERDATFGNARDIRTLWERTREAQALRLAGDPVSTPGRHAIMTIEAQDIEMAMAVREPQGIGT
;
A
#
# COMPACT_ATOMS: atom_id res chain seq x y z
N LEU A 1 -0.13 35.25 -0.79
CA LEU A 1 -0.03 34.18 0.23
C LEU A 1 -1.18 33.21 -0.01
N ALA A 2 -0.90 31.91 -0.12
CA ALA A 2 -1.91 30.87 -0.23
C ALA A 2 -1.75 29.91 0.95
N VAL A 3 -2.87 29.42 1.50
CA VAL A 3 -2.90 28.47 2.61
C VAL A 3 -3.53 27.18 2.09
N VAL A 4 -2.84 26.06 2.28
CA VAL A 4 -3.34 24.72 1.97
C VAL A 4 -3.43 23.94 3.28
N VAL A 5 -4.58 23.32 3.51
CA VAL A 5 -4.83 22.40 4.62
C VAL A 5 -5.23 21.06 4.05
N ALA A 6 -4.73 19.97 4.64
CA ALA A 6 -4.98 18.61 4.20
C ALA A 6 -5.17 17.71 5.43
N GLY A 7 -6.06 16.74 5.33
CA GLY A 7 -6.42 15.82 6.40
C GLY A 7 -7.57 14.94 5.96
N TYR A 8 -7.99 14.02 6.83
CA TYR A 8 -9.10 13.12 6.53
C TYR A 8 -10.43 13.89 6.39
N THR A 9 -11.27 13.47 5.45
CA THR A 9 -12.52 14.18 5.09
C THR A 9 -13.39 14.52 6.32
N GLY A 10 -13.54 13.59 7.26
CA GLY A 10 -14.31 13.81 8.50
C GLY A 10 -13.68 14.85 9.42
N GLU A 11 -12.37 14.80 9.62
CA GLU A 11 -11.62 15.75 10.44
C GLU A 11 -11.62 17.15 9.82
N MET A 12 -11.46 17.23 8.49
CA MET A 12 -11.51 18.49 7.74
C MET A 12 -12.89 19.14 7.80
N ARG A 13 -13.98 18.35 7.77
CA ARG A 13 -15.33 18.88 8.00
C ARG A 13 -15.45 19.49 9.39
N ARG A 14 -15.06 18.74 10.43
CA ARG A 14 -15.08 19.24 11.82
C ARG A 14 -14.24 20.50 11.98
N PHE A 15 -13.04 20.54 11.39
CA PHE A 15 -12.14 21.69 11.40
C PHE A 15 -12.78 22.95 10.77
N LEU A 16 -13.42 22.81 9.60
CA LEU A 16 -14.07 23.93 8.92
C LEU A 16 -15.30 24.45 9.68
N ASP A 17 -15.96 23.57 10.43
CA ASP A 17 -17.16 23.91 11.20
C ASP A 17 -16.85 24.57 12.57
N VAL A 18 -15.59 24.61 13.02
CA VAL A 18 -15.17 25.26 14.28
C VAL A 18 -15.50 26.75 14.29
N ASN A 19 -15.39 27.42 13.13
CA ASN A 19 -15.74 28.84 13.00
C ASN A 19 -16.24 29.12 11.57
N PRO A 20 -17.44 29.72 11.39
CA PRO A 20 -17.99 30.08 10.08
C PRO A 20 -17.04 30.89 9.18
N GLY A 21 -16.16 31.70 9.79
CA GLY A 21 -15.14 32.48 9.10
C GLY A 21 -14.00 31.67 8.49
N LEU A 22 -13.75 30.43 8.94
CA LEU A 22 -12.83 29.51 8.27
C LEU A 22 -13.48 28.95 7.02
N ARG A 23 -14.72 28.48 7.13
CA ARG A 23 -15.48 27.92 6.00
C ARG A 23 -15.61 28.90 4.83
N SER A 24 -15.79 30.19 5.10
CA SER A 24 -15.85 31.21 4.04
C SER A 24 -14.51 31.52 3.37
N ARG A 25 -13.38 31.25 4.05
CA ARG A 25 -12.02 31.49 3.54
C ARG A 25 -11.46 30.32 2.73
N PHE A 26 -11.96 29.11 2.95
CA PHE A 26 -11.63 27.92 2.15
C PHE A 26 -12.69 27.70 1.07
N THR A 27 -12.59 28.43 -0.04
CA THR A 27 -13.56 28.41 -1.14
C THR A 27 -13.38 27.24 -2.11
N ARG A 28 -12.27 26.50 -2.02
CA ARG A 28 -11.96 25.36 -2.89
C ARG A 28 -11.61 24.14 -2.04
N THR A 29 -12.33 23.05 -2.30
CA THR A 29 -12.08 21.74 -1.71
C THR A 29 -11.75 20.77 -2.82
N ILE A 30 -10.67 20.00 -2.63
CA ILE A 30 -10.31 18.90 -3.52
C ILE A 30 -10.43 17.63 -2.67
N LEU A 31 -11.31 16.72 -3.10
CA LEU A 31 -11.44 15.39 -2.50
C LEU A 31 -10.53 14.45 -3.27
N PHE A 32 -9.65 13.75 -2.56
CA PHE A 32 -8.89 12.65 -3.10
C PHE A 32 -9.62 11.36 -2.71
N GLU A 33 -10.14 10.66 -3.70
CA GLU A 33 -10.74 9.35 -3.50
C GLU A 33 -9.64 8.31 -3.31
N ASP A 34 -9.93 7.27 -2.54
CA ASP A 34 -9.03 6.14 -2.41
C ASP A 34 -8.91 5.39 -3.74
N TYR A 35 -7.77 4.76 -3.96
CA TYR A 35 -7.53 3.92 -5.13
C TYR A 35 -8.32 2.61 -5.02
N ALA A 36 -8.94 2.19 -6.13
CA ALA A 36 -9.50 0.86 -6.28
C ALA A 36 -8.37 -0.20 -6.36
N ALA A 37 -8.70 -1.48 -6.13
CA ALA A 37 -7.71 -2.57 -6.15
C ALA A 37 -6.81 -2.58 -7.40
N GLN A 38 -7.38 -2.34 -8.59
CA GLN A 38 -6.61 -2.30 -9.85
C GLN A 38 -5.60 -1.14 -9.90
N GLN A 39 -5.93 -0.01 -9.28
CA GLN A 39 -5.04 1.14 -9.20
C GLN A 39 -3.94 0.87 -8.16
N LEU A 40 -4.29 0.21 -7.05
CA LEU A 40 -3.32 -0.22 -6.04
C LEU A 40 -2.30 -1.21 -6.61
N SER A 41 -2.75 -2.21 -7.39
CA SER A 41 -1.82 -3.17 -8.02
C SER A 41 -0.95 -2.51 -9.10
N ALA A 42 -1.49 -1.55 -9.85
CA ALA A 42 -0.70 -0.73 -10.77
C ALA A 42 0.39 0.08 -10.04
N ILE A 43 0.08 0.67 -8.87
CA ILE A 43 1.06 1.38 -8.05
C ILE A 43 2.15 0.42 -7.55
N PHE A 44 1.78 -0.80 -7.15
CA PHE A 44 2.76 -1.81 -6.73
C PHE A 44 3.71 -2.18 -7.87
N ARG A 45 3.16 -2.46 -9.06
CA ARG A 45 3.94 -2.78 -10.27
C ARG A 45 4.91 -1.66 -10.65
N ASP A 46 4.47 -0.40 -10.65
CA ASP A 46 5.34 0.76 -10.90
C ASP A 46 6.44 0.89 -9.83
N LEU A 47 6.13 0.62 -8.56
CA LEU A 47 7.10 0.68 -7.47
C LEU A 47 8.22 -0.36 -7.63
N ILE A 48 7.87 -1.62 -7.89
CA ILE A 48 8.88 -2.68 -8.03
C ILE A 48 9.73 -2.52 -9.28
N GLU A 49 9.14 -2.04 -10.39
CA GLU A 49 9.85 -1.80 -11.64
C GLU A 49 10.92 -0.71 -11.44
N ARG A 50 10.57 0.36 -10.72
CA ARG A 50 11.52 1.43 -10.36
C ARG A 50 12.65 0.94 -9.46
N GLU A 51 12.39 -0.06 -8.63
CA GLU A 51 13.40 -0.71 -7.80
C GLU A 51 14.19 -1.81 -8.53
N GLY A 52 13.84 -2.10 -9.79
CA GLY A 52 14.55 -3.06 -10.64
C GLY A 52 14.12 -4.51 -10.44
N PHE A 53 12.96 -4.75 -9.81
CA PHE A 53 12.41 -6.09 -9.61
C PHE A 53 11.34 -6.41 -10.65
N GLY A 54 11.15 -7.71 -10.90
CA GLY A 54 10.05 -8.25 -11.70
C GLY A 54 9.18 -9.19 -10.87
N LEU A 55 7.98 -9.44 -11.38
CA LEU A 55 7.07 -10.48 -10.87
C LEU A 55 7.14 -11.69 -11.81
N ASP A 56 7.04 -12.88 -11.25
CA ASP A 56 6.59 -14.03 -12.03
C ASP A 56 5.07 -13.98 -12.25
N VAL A 57 4.55 -14.89 -13.08
CA VAL A 57 3.13 -14.92 -13.44
C VAL A 57 2.23 -15.11 -12.21
N ALA A 58 2.64 -15.96 -11.28
CA ALA A 58 1.86 -16.24 -10.08
C ALA A 58 1.87 -15.05 -9.10
N ALA A 59 2.98 -14.34 -8.99
CA ALA A 59 3.11 -13.14 -8.18
C ALA A 59 2.28 -11.98 -8.72
N ASP A 60 2.14 -11.89 -10.04
CA ASP A 60 1.26 -10.91 -10.69
C ASP A 60 -0.22 -11.14 -10.34
N GLU A 61 -0.67 -12.40 -10.29
CA GLU A 61 -2.02 -12.73 -9.80
C GLU A 61 -2.15 -12.50 -8.28
N ALA A 62 -1.10 -12.83 -7.52
CA ALA A 62 -1.09 -12.67 -6.06
C ALA A 62 -1.19 -11.20 -5.63
N ILE A 63 -0.57 -10.26 -6.36
CA ILE A 63 -0.69 -8.83 -6.05
C ILE A 63 -2.10 -8.30 -6.32
N ASP A 64 -2.76 -8.76 -7.39
CA ASP A 64 -4.13 -8.37 -7.67
C ASP A 64 -5.08 -8.85 -6.57
N LEU A 65 -4.93 -10.09 -6.08
CA LEU A 65 -5.69 -10.62 -4.95
C LEU A 65 -5.39 -9.87 -3.64
N ALA A 66 -4.12 -9.57 -3.38
CA ALA A 66 -3.71 -8.79 -2.21
C ALA A 66 -4.35 -7.39 -2.21
N CYS A 67 -4.41 -6.73 -3.37
CA CYS A 67 -5.03 -5.42 -3.51
C CYS A 67 -6.56 -5.46 -3.35
N VAL A 68 -7.24 -6.51 -3.85
CA VAL A 68 -8.66 -6.73 -3.59
C VAL A 68 -8.93 -6.87 -2.09
N ARG A 69 -8.06 -7.61 -1.38
CA ARG A 69 -8.17 -7.76 0.08
C ARG A 69 -7.90 -6.44 0.81
N LEU A 70 -6.91 -5.65 0.38
CA LEU A 70 -6.64 -4.32 0.95
C LEU A 70 -7.84 -3.37 0.79
N GLU A 71 -8.48 -3.37 -0.38
CA GLU A 71 -9.68 -2.58 -0.65
C GLU A 71 -10.87 -3.05 0.23
N ALA A 72 -11.07 -4.36 0.37
CA ALA A 72 -12.14 -4.92 1.18
C ALA A 72 -11.96 -4.68 2.69
N GLU A 73 -10.72 -4.68 3.18
CA GLU A 73 -10.36 -4.44 4.58
C GLU A 73 -10.09 -2.95 4.89
N ARG A 74 -10.50 -2.04 4.00
CA ARG A 74 -10.26 -0.61 4.14
C ARG A 74 -10.99 -0.02 5.35
N ASP A 75 -10.25 0.68 6.20
CA ASP A 75 -10.79 1.45 7.32
C ASP A 75 -10.39 2.93 7.26
N ALA A 76 -10.67 3.68 8.34
CA ALA A 76 -10.34 5.11 8.43
C ALA A 76 -8.83 5.41 8.42
N THR A 77 -7.98 4.40 8.59
CA THR A 77 -6.52 4.51 8.61
C THR A 77 -5.85 4.08 7.29
N PHE A 78 -6.65 3.69 6.29
CA PHE A 78 -6.14 3.24 5.00
C PHE A 78 -5.27 4.29 4.31
N GLY A 79 -4.04 3.88 4.00
CA GLY A 79 -2.97 4.76 3.55
C GLY A 79 -2.81 4.84 2.03
N ASN A 80 -3.66 4.18 1.23
CA ASN A 80 -3.52 4.13 -0.24
C ASN A 80 -2.12 3.65 -0.66
N ALA A 81 -1.38 4.47 -1.40
CA ALA A 81 -0.01 4.19 -1.82
C ALA A 81 0.95 3.92 -0.65
N ARG A 82 0.66 4.41 0.56
CA ARG A 82 1.45 4.08 1.76
C ARG A 82 1.31 2.60 2.15
N ASP A 83 0.12 2.05 2.03
CA ASP A 83 -0.12 0.63 2.34
C ASP A 83 0.52 -0.27 1.29
N ILE A 84 0.54 0.18 0.03
CA ILE A 84 1.25 -0.52 -1.05
C ILE A 84 2.76 -0.50 -0.86
N ARG A 85 3.35 0.61 -0.40
CA ARG A 85 4.76 0.66 -0.01
C ARG A 85 5.06 -0.28 1.16
N THR A 86 4.18 -0.30 2.16
CA THR A 86 4.32 -1.19 3.32
C THR A 86 4.24 -2.66 2.89
N LEU A 87 3.33 -2.99 1.98
CA LEU A 87 3.23 -4.33 1.39
C LEU A 87 4.53 -4.69 0.67
N TRP A 88 5.06 -3.79 -0.16
CA TRP A 88 6.32 -4.01 -0.87
C TRP A 88 7.50 -4.26 0.06
N GLU A 89 7.67 -3.44 1.10
CA GLU A 89 8.73 -3.61 2.10
C GLU A 89 8.68 -5.01 2.74
N ARG A 90 7.47 -5.49 3.08
CA ARG A 90 7.27 -6.84 3.63
C ARG A 90 7.49 -7.93 2.61
N THR A 91 7.10 -7.73 1.35
CA THR A 91 7.37 -8.67 0.27
C THR A 91 8.87 -8.84 0.06
N ARG A 92 9.66 -7.76 0.13
CA ARG A 92 11.13 -7.82 0.09
C ARG A 92 11.73 -8.58 1.26
N GLU A 93 11.19 -8.38 2.47
CA GLU A 93 11.63 -9.13 3.65
C GLU A 93 11.34 -10.63 3.50
N ALA A 94 10.14 -10.98 3.02
CA ALA A 94 9.76 -12.36 2.75
C ALA A 94 10.67 -13.01 1.68
N GLN A 95 10.98 -12.28 0.60
CA GLN A 95 11.92 -12.71 -0.43
C GLN A 95 13.32 -12.96 0.16
N ALA A 96 13.82 -12.06 1.00
CA ALA A 96 15.12 -12.23 1.64
C ALA A 96 15.16 -13.50 2.52
N LEU A 97 14.10 -13.76 3.28
CA LEU A 97 13.98 -14.98 4.09
C LEU A 97 13.93 -16.24 3.22
N ARG A 98 13.18 -16.21 2.11
CA ARG A 98 13.12 -17.29 1.12
C ARG A 98 14.50 -17.59 0.54
N LEU A 99 15.22 -16.56 0.09
CA LEU A 99 16.56 -16.68 -0.50
C LEU A 99 17.62 -17.15 0.50
N ALA A 100 17.46 -16.83 1.79
CA ALA A 100 18.34 -17.30 2.86
C ALA A 100 18.09 -18.77 3.26
N GLY A 101 16.95 -19.34 2.88
CA GLY A 101 16.52 -20.69 3.25
C GLY A 101 17.30 -21.83 2.59
N ASP A 102 18.08 -21.56 1.54
CA ASP A 102 18.98 -22.55 0.91
C ASP A 102 20.45 -22.24 1.25
N PRO A 103 21.01 -22.87 2.30
CA PRO A 103 22.39 -22.63 2.72
C PRO A 103 23.44 -23.24 1.76
N VAL A 104 23.02 -24.02 0.76
CA VAL A 104 23.93 -24.74 -0.16
C VAL A 104 24.11 -23.99 -1.48
N SER A 105 23.17 -23.12 -1.85
CA SER A 105 23.16 -22.43 -3.14
C SER A 105 23.20 -20.91 -2.96
N THR A 106 24.17 -20.23 -3.59
CA THR A 106 24.10 -18.77 -3.73
C THR A 106 23.03 -18.42 -4.78
N PRO A 107 22.01 -17.61 -4.45
CA PRO A 107 20.99 -17.24 -5.42
C PRO A 107 21.59 -16.54 -6.64
N GLY A 108 21.19 -16.97 -7.83
CA GLY A 108 21.54 -16.26 -9.06
C GLY A 108 20.87 -14.89 -9.13
N ARG A 109 21.41 -13.99 -9.95
CA ARG A 109 20.84 -12.64 -10.18
C ARG A 109 19.34 -12.67 -10.47
N HIS A 110 18.86 -13.63 -11.27
CA HIS A 110 17.44 -13.73 -11.60
C HIS A 110 16.58 -13.96 -10.35
N ALA A 111 16.97 -14.87 -9.46
CA ALA A 111 16.24 -15.13 -8.21
C ALA A 111 16.21 -13.92 -7.28
N ILE A 112 17.28 -13.12 -7.26
CA ILE A 112 17.37 -11.89 -6.46
C ILE A 112 16.46 -10.79 -7.01
N MET A 113 16.24 -10.75 -8.33
CA MET A 113 15.46 -9.69 -9.00
C MET A 113 14.00 -10.10 -9.26
N THR A 114 13.62 -11.35 -8.97
CA THR A 114 12.27 -11.86 -9.19
C THR A 114 11.56 -12.08 -7.85
N ILE A 115 10.36 -11.53 -7.76
CA ILE A 115 9.40 -11.75 -6.66
C ILE A 115 8.47 -12.88 -7.06
N GLU A 116 8.25 -13.80 -6.13
CA GLU A 116 7.36 -14.97 -6.31
C GLU A 116 6.10 -14.80 -5.47
N ALA A 117 5.02 -15.53 -5.83
CA ALA A 117 3.73 -15.42 -5.16
C ALA A 117 3.83 -15.60 -3.63
N GLN A 118 4.65 -16.55 -3.17
CA GLN A 118 4.83 -16.82 -1.74
C GLN A 118 5.42 -15.63 -0.96
N ASP A 119 6.19 -14.75 -1.61
CA ASP A 119 6.74 -13.55 -0.97
C ASP A 119 5.62 -12.55 -0.64
N ILE A 120 4.63 -12.44 -1.53
CA ILE A 120 3.44 -11.57 -1.36
C ILE A 120 2.47 -12.19 -0.36
N GLU A 121 2.21 -13.49 -0.46
CA GLU A 121 1.32 -14.20 0.45
C GLU A 121 1.82 -14.12 1.90
N MET A 122 3.13 -14.31 2.12
CA MET A 122 3.76 -14.15 3.43
C MET A 122 3.60 -12.70 3.93
N ALA A 123 3.86 -11.71 3.08
CA ALA A 123 3.71 -10.29 3.43
C ALA A 123 2.27 -9.93 3.86
N MET A 124 1.27 -10.54 3.20
CA MET A 124 -0.15 -10.39 3.54
C MET A 124 -0.56 -11.15 4.79
N ALA A 125 0.09 -12.27 5.12
CA ALA A 125 -0.17 -13.03 6.33
C ALA A 125 0.32 -12.32 7.60
N VAL A 126 1.44 -11.58 7.52
CA VAL A 126 1.98 -10.75 8.62
C VAL A 126 1.08 -9.56 8.96
N ARG A 127 0.11 -9.22 8.09
CA ARG A 127 -0.94 -8.25 8.41
C ARG A 127 -1.97 -8.89 9.35
N GLU A 128 -1.63 -9.02 10.65
CA GLU A 128 -2.62 -9.28 11.69
C GLU A 128 -3.75 -8.23 11.62
N PRO A 129 -5.01 -8.62 11.83
CA PRO A 129 -6.12 -7.66 11.87
C PRO A 129 -5.85 -6.67 13.00
N GLN A 130 -5.62 -5.41 12.64
CA GLN A 130 -5.53 -4.33 13.62
C GLN A 130 -6.85 -4.35 14.40
N GLY A 131 -6.74 -4.64 15.70
CA GLY A 131 -7.84 -5.01 16.56
C GLY A 131 -8.99 -4.02 16.51
N ILE A 132 -10.20 -4.56 16.46
CA ILE A 132 -11.43 -3.86 16.84
C ILE A 132 -11.25 -3.46 18.31
N GLY A 133 -10.86 -2.21 18.55
CA GLY A 133 -10.91 -1.60 19.87
C GLY A 133 -12.37 -1.49 20.29
N THR A 134 -12.77 -2.35 21.23
CA THR A 134 -13.93 -2.17 22.11
C THR A 134 -13.85 -0.86 22.89
#